data_AF-A0A934WHT7-F1
#
_entry.id   AF-A0A934WHT7-F1
#
_cell.length_a   1.000
_cell.length_b   1.000
_cell.length_c   1.000
_cell.angle_alpha   90.00
_cell.angle_beta   90.00
_cell.angle_gamma   90.00
#
_symmetry.space_group_name_H-M   'P 1'
#
loop_
_entity.id
_entity.type
_entity.pdbx_description
1 polymer ?
#
loop_
_entity_poly.entity_id
_entity_poly.type
_entity_poly.pdbx_seq_one_letter_code
_entity_poly.pdbx_strand_id
1 'polypeptide(L)'
;PAPEGQAALALGGPGGDVATPVALADFLRALNFPDTLADAEGFRALRAALADPRAARVIRAAQDVLTLISEDGIYMDDLTPEVADPDLWRRFARGARGGPIADLGGVRDEGSLGRAATRMREDAVFRDVAHHFLRHFDRMLEALEPQLSDADILDLSETRSARAFMLLGRVTGMFG
;
A
#
# COMPACT_ATOMS: atom_id res chain seq x y z
N PRO A 1 -55.47 20.80 27.72
CA PRO A 1 -55.20 19.98 26.51
C PRO A 1 -53.68 19.97 26.29
N ALA A 2 -53.11 18.78 26.14
CA ALA A 2 -51.66 18.49 26.06
C ALA A 2 -51.05 18.89 24.68
N PRO A 3 -49.76 18.62 24.34
CA PRO A 3 -48.66 18.00 25.10
C PRO A 3 -47.26 18.65 24.83
N GLU A 4 -46.18 17.93 25.19
CA GLU A 4 -44.83 17.97 24.58
C GLU A 4 -43.73 18.85 25.22
N GLY A 5 -43.34 18.48 26.43
CA GLY A 5 -41.96 18.69 26.91
C GLY A 5 -41.05 17.58 26.40
N GLN A 6 -40.57 17.70 25.16
CA GLN A 6 -39.61 16.77 24.57
C GLN A 6 -38.27 16.94 25.28
N ALA A 7 -37.94 16.00 26.17
CA ALA A 7 -36.64 15.92 26.81
C ALA A 7 -35.57 15.71 25.74
N ALA A 8 -34.73 16.73 25.53
CA ALA A 8 -33.57 16.65 24.66
C ALA A 8 -32.64 15.56 25.18
N LEU A 9 -32.66 14.41 24.51
CA LEU A 9 -31.67 13.35 24.67
C LEU A 9 -30.31 13.94 24.30
N ALA A 10 -29.52 14.27 25.32
CA ALA A 10 -28.10 14.55 25.20
C ALA A 10 -27.41 13.26 24.78
N LEU A 11 -27.42 12.97 23.47
CA LEU A 11 -26.43 12.11 22.86
C LEU A 11 -25.10 12.83 23.02
N GLY A 12 -24.35 12.46 24.05
CA GLY A 12 -22.91 12.66 24.08
C GLY A 12 -22.34 11.99 22.84
N GLY A 13 -22.22 12.76 21.76
CA GLY A 13 -21.48 12.32 20.59
C GLY A 13 -20.06 12.01 21.08
N PRO A 14 -19.50 10.83 20.80
CA PRO A 14 -18.10 10.60 21.07
C PRO A 14 -17.36 11.72 20.34
N GLY A 15 -16.61 12.52 21.10
CA GLY A 15 -15.79 13.58 20.56
C GLY A 15 -15.08 13.03 19.34
N GLY A 16 -15.23 13.70 18.20
CA GLY A 16 -14.61 13.31 16.95
C GLY A 16 -13.14 13.10 17.24
N ASP A 17 -12.74 11.84 17.34
CA ASP A 17 -11.38 11.43 17.59
C ASP A 17 -10.61 11.94 16.39
N VAL A 18 -9.92 13.06 16.58
CA VAL A 18 -9.13 13.68 15.53
C VAL A 18 -7.97 12.71 15.33
N ALA A 19 -8.18 11.73 14.44
CA ALA A 19 -7.22 10.69 14.16
C ALA A 19 -5.87 11.36 13.94
N THR A 20 -4.94 11.13 14.87
CA THR A 20 -3.61 11.73 14.78
C THR A 20 -2.97 11.13 13.54
N PRO A 21 -2.48 11.95 12.59
CA PRO A 21 -1.80 11.42 11.41
C PRO A 21 -0.68 10.48 11.84
N VAL A 22 -0.62 9.31 11.24
CA VAL A 22 0.44 8.33 11.53
C VAL A 22 1.80 8.94 11.18
N ALA A 23 2.81 8.72 12.04
CA ALA A 23 4.16 9.14 11.75
C ALA A 23 4.69 8.43 10.50
N LEU A 24 5.44 9.14 9.64
CA LEU A 24 5.94 8.57 8.37
C LEU A 24 6.72 7.27 8.59
N ALA A 25 7.63 7.24 9.58
CA ALA A 25 8.41 6.05 9.90
C ALA A 25 7.53 4.85 10.31
N ASP A 26 6.47 5.10 11.09
CA ASP A 26 5.50 4.06 11.47
C ASP A 26 4.69 3.59 10.25
N PHE A 27 4.38 4.50 9.33
CA PHE A 27 3.66 4.15 8.11
C PHE A 27 4.50 3.32 7.15
N LEU A 28 5.78 3.69 6.91
CA LEU A 28 6.72 2.90 6.12
C LEU A 28 6.93 1.51 6.72
N ARG A 29 7.12 1.43 8.05
CA ARG A 29 7.22 0.14 8.75
C ARG A 29 5.93 -0.69 8.63
N ALA A 30 4.76 -0.05 8.70
CA ALA A 30 3.49 -0.74 8.51
C ALA A 30 3.31 -1.29 7.08
N LEU A 31 3.81 -0.61 6.06
CA LEU A 31 3.80 -1.07 4.66
C LEU A 31 4.68 -2.31 4.45
N ASN A 32 5.70 -2.52 5.28
CA ASN A 32 6.47 -3.76 5.22
C ASN A 32 5.73 -4.95 5.85
N PHE A 33 4.76 -4.70 6.73
CA PHE A 33 4.14 -5.66 7.65
C PHE A 33 5.15 -6.30 8.63
N PRO A 34 4.70 -6.77 9.80
CA PRO A 34 5.58 -7.41 10.78
C PRO A 34 6.22 -8.68 10.21
N ASP A 35 7.54 -8.82 10.39
CA ASP A 35 8.30 -9.96 9.84
C ASP A 35 8.06 -11.26 10.64
N THR A 36 7.81 -11.13 11.94
CA THR A 36 7.62 -12.26 12.84
C THR A 36 6.57 -11.96 13.91
N LEU A 37 6.08 -13.00 14.58
CA LEU A 37 5.18 -12.85 15.74
C LEU A 37 5.82 -12.10 16.92
N ALA A 38 7.14 -11.99 16.95
CA ALA A 38 7.89 -11.28 17.99
C ALA A 38 8.15 -9.80 17.63
N ASP A 39 7.79 -9.35 16.44
CA ASP A 39 8.02 -7.97 15.98
C ASP A 39 7.04 -6.98 16.61
N ALA A 40 7.26 -6.70 17.90
CA ALA A 40 6.43 -5.79 18.69
C ALA A 40 6.39 -4.37 18.10
N GLU A 41 7.47 -3.94 17.45
CA GLU A 41 7.54 -2.62 16.82
C GLU A 41 6.74 -2.59 15.52
N GLY A 42 6.84 -3.61 14.67
CA GLY A 42 6.00 -3.78 13.49
C GLY A 42 4.51 -3.80 13.85
N PHE A 43 4.11 -4.54 14.89
CA PHE A 43 2.72 -4.53 15.36
C PHE A 43 2.27 -3.20 15.95
N ARG A 44 3.18 -2.44 16.59
CA ARG A 44 2.87 -1.07 17.06
C ARG A 44 2.63 -0.15 15.87
N ALA A 45 3.54 -0.15 14.90
CA ALA A 45 3.46 0.65 13.68
C ALA A 45 2.21 0.31 12.86
N LEU A 46 1.92 -0.98 12.68
CA LEU A 46 0.72 -1.45 11.99
C LEU A 46 -0.57 -0.97 12.68
N ARG A 47 -0.65 -1.06 14.01
CA ARG A 47 -1.81 -0.55 14.76
C ARG A 47 -1.97 0.96 14.63
N ALA A 48 -0.87 1.71 14.66
CA ALA A 48 -0.90 3.16 14.47
C ALA A 48 -1.38 3.53 13.06
N ALA A 49 -0.88 2.84 12.02
CA ALA A 49 -1.32 3.05 10.64
C ALA A 49 -2.79 2.66 10.42
N LEU A 50 -3.28 1.61 11.09
CA LEU A 50 -4.68 1.20 11.02
C LEU A 50 -5.65 2.14 11.75
N ALA A 51 -5.16 2.93 12.71
CA ALA A 51 -5.94 3.95 13.40
C ALA A 51 -6.18 5.20 12.54
N ASP A 52 -5.29 5.50 11.58
CA ASP A 52 -5.49 6.56 10.58
C ASP A 52 -6.34 6.04 9.41
N PRO A 53 -7.56 6.57 9.17
CA PRO A 53 -8.46 6.08 8.11
C PRO A 53 -7.90 6.15 6.68
N ARG A 54 -6.93 7.04 6.42
CA ARG A 54 -6.28 7.15 5.09
C ARG A 54 -5.23 6.08 4.93
N ALA A 55 -4.30 5.97 5.88
CA ALA A 55 -3.26 4.94 5.90
C ALA A 55 -3.87 3.54 5.90
N ALA A 56 -4.89 3.32 6.74
CA ALA A 56 -5.52 2.03 6.90
C ALA A 56 -6.14 1.46 5.61
N ARG A 57 -6.58 2.30 4.67
CA ARG A 57 -7.07 1.84 3.36
C ARG A 57 -5.97 1.23 2.52
N VAL A 58 -4.80 1.87 2.49
CA VAL A 58 -3.64 1.37 1.73
C VAL A 58 -3.12 0.10 2.36
N ILE A 59 -3.00 0.07 3.69
CA ILE A 59 -2.55 -1.11 4.43
C ILE A 59 -3.48 -2.31 4.20
N ARG A 60 -4.80 -2.13 4.29
CA ARG A 60 -5.74 -3.22 4.02
C ARG A 60 -5.66 -3.70 2.57
N ALA A 61 -5.62 -2.77 1.61
CA ALA A 61 -5.49 -3.14 0.20
C ALA A 61 -4.18 -3.90 -0.09
N ALA A 62 -3.09 -3.51 0.56
CA ALA A 62 -1.81 -4.21 0.47
C ALA A 62 -1.89 -5.61 1.10
N GLN A 63 -2.52 -5.74 2.27
CA GLN A 63 -2.70 -7.02 2.94
C GLN A 63 -3.52 -7.99 2.08
N ASP A 64 -4.64 -7.52 1.53
CA ASP A 64 -5.54 -8.33 0.70
C ASP A 64 -4.80 -8.87 -0.53
N VAL A 65 -4.06 -8.00 -1.24
CA VAL A 65 -3.33 -8.42 -2.44
C VAL A 65 -2.15 -9.33 -2.12
N LEU A 66 -1.40 -9.05 -1.04
CA LEU A 66 -0.28 -9.90 -0.61
C LEU A 66 -0.76 -11.30 -0.22
N THR A 67 -1.94 -11.39 0.41
CA THR A 67 -2.56 -12.67 0.75
C THR A 67 -2.84 -13.48 -0.52
N LEU A 68 -3.51 -12.88 -1.51
CA LEU A 68 -3.83 -13.57 -2.77
C LEU A 68 -2.57 -13.97 -3.55
N ILE A 69 -1.57 -13.10 -3.63
CA ILE A 69 -0.29 -13.38 -4.30
C ILE A 69 0.43 -14.55 -3.62
N SER A 70 0.34 -14.67 -2.29
CA SER A 70 0.92 -15.78 -1.55
C SER A 70 0.23 -17.12 -1.77
N GLU A 71 -1.08 -17.12 -2.06
CA GLU A 71 -1.82 -18.34 -2.44
C GLU A 71 -1.31 -18.93 -3.76
N ASP A 72 -0.81 -18.08 -4.66
CA ASP A 72 -0.16 -18.45 -5.91
C ASP A 72 1.35 -18.78 -5.73
N GLY A 73 1.83 -18.88 -4.49
CA GLY A 73 3.21 -19.21 -4.16
C GLY A 73 4.22 -18.13 -4.55
N ILE A 74 3.79 -16.88 -4.62
CA ILE A 74 4.67 -15.73 -4.84
C ILE A 74 4.87 -15.03 -3.50
N TYR A 75 6.10 -15.06 -2.98
CA TYR A 75 6.45 -14.38 -1.73
C TYR A 75 7.35 -13.18 -2.03
N MET A 76 7.03 -12.01 -1.47
CA MET A 76 7.76 -10.77 -1.77
C MET A 76 9.19 -10.80 -1.25
N ASP A 77 9.44 -11.55 -0.17
CA ASP A 77 10.76 -11.74 0.42
C ASP A 77 11.69 -12.58 -0.48
N ASP A 78 11.13 -13.42 -1.36
CA ASP A 78 11.90 -14.23 -2.32
C ASP A 78 12.29 -13.42 -3.57
N LEU A 79 11.66 -12.26 -3.78
CA LEU A 79 11.96 -11.39 -4.91
C LEU A 79 13.22 -10.59 -4.62
N THR A 80 14.12 -10.52 -5.62
CA THR A 80 15.29 -9.64 -5.60
C THR A 80 15.06 -8.51 -6.61
N PRO A 81 14.33 -7.45 -6.25
CA PRO A 81 14.14 -6.31 -7.13
C PRO A 81 15.47 -5.59 -7.36
N GLU A 82 15.60 -4.92 -8.51
CA GLU A 82 16.69 -3.97 -8.72
C GLU A 82 16.63 -2.84 -7.68
N VAL A 83 17.80 -2.32 -7.33
CA VAL A 83 17.91 -1.18 -6.41
C VAL A 83 17.09 -0.02 -6.96
N ALA A 84 16.18 0.50 -6.13
CA ALA A 84 15.32 1.60 -6.52
C ALA A 84 16.13 2.87 -6.77
N ASP A 85 15.79 3.57 -7.86
CA ASP A 85 16.23 4.94 -8.11
C ASP A 85 15.19 5.91 -7.53
N PRO A 86 15.51 6.66 -6.46
CA PRO A 86 14.57 7.61 -5.86
C PRO A 86 14.00 8.61 -6.86
N ASP A 87 14.78 9.05 -7.86
CA ASP A 87 14.30 9.99 -8.87
C ASP A 87 13.22 9.38 -9.76
N LEU A 88 13.30 8.07 -10.08
CA LEU A 88 12.25 7.39 -10.83
C LEU A 88 10.95 7.30 -10.04
N TRP A 89 11.03 6.97 -8.74
CA TRP A 89 9.88 6.94 -7.85
C TRP A 89 9.22 8.32 -7.73
N ARG A 90 10.02 9.39 -7.60
CA ARG A 90 9.50 10.77 -7.57
C ARG A 90 8.82 11.16 -8.88
N ARG A 91 9.44 10.85 -10.02
CA ARG A 91 8.85 11.13 -11.35
C ARG A 91 7.53 10.39 -11.52
N PHE A 92 7.48 9.12 -11.12
CA PHE A 92 6.26 8.33 -11.14
C PHE A 92 5.16 8.95 -10.27
N ALA A 93 5.48 9.35 -9.04
CA ALA A 93 4.54 9.99 -8.12
C ALA A 93 3.97 11.31 -8.68
N ARG A 94 4.77 12.04 -9.46
CA ARG A 94 4.37 13.28 -10.14
C ARG A 94 3.64 13.04 -11.47
N GLY A 95 3.28 11.79 -11.77
CA GLY A 95 2.47 11.41 -12.94
C GLY A 95 3.25 11.06 -14.19
N ALA A 96 4.58 10.92 -14.14
CA ALA A 96 5.33 10.41 -15.29
C ALA A 96 4.89 8.96 -15.60
N ARG A 97 4.73 8.62 -16.87
CA ARG A 97 4.35 7.29 -17.38
C ARG A 97 5.12 6.97 -18.66
N GLY A 98 5.27 5.69 -19.01
CA GLY A 98 5.92 5.24 -20.24
C GLY A 98 7.42 4.96 -20.08
N GLY A 99 8.12 4.81 -21.20
CA GLY A 99 9.54 4.43 -21.26
C GLY A 99 10.48 5.02 -20.18
N PRO A 100 10.39 6.32 -19.82
CA PRO A 100 11.24 6.91 -18.78
C PRO A 100 11.08 6.37 -17.35
N ILE A 101 10.01 5.61 -17.07
CA ILE A 101 9.75 4.99 -15.76
C ILE A 101 9.55 3.47 -15.85
N ALA A 102 9.77 2.86 -17.02
CA ALA A 102 9.57 1.42 -17.22
C ALA A 102 10.47 0.57 -16.28
N ASP A 103 11.63 1.13 -15.93
CA ASP A 103 12.59 0.53 -15.00
C ASP A 103 12.14 0.60 -13.52
N LEU A 104 11.08 1.34 -13.19
CA LEU A 104 10.51 1.36 -11.84
C LEU A 104 10.00 -0.02 -11.42
N GLY A 105 9.54 -0.84 -12.37
CA GLY A 105 9.14 -2.23 -12.13
C GLY A 105 10.35 -3.15 -11.94
N GLY A 106 11.16 -2.91 -10.91
CA GLY A 106 12.44 -3.59 -10.65
C GLY A 106 12.35 -5.10 -10.41
N VAL A 107 11.13 -5.65 -10.28
CA VAL A 107 10.90 -7.10 -10.20
C VAL A 107 10.97 -7.73 -11.59
N ARG A 108 12.00 -8.56 -11.82
CA ARG A 108 12.26 -9.25 -13.11
C ARG A 108 12.09 -10.77 -13.07
N ASP A 109 11.60 -11.32 -11.96
CA ASP A 109 11.37 -12.76 -11.83
C ASP A 109 10.26 -13.24 -12.79
N GLU A 110 10.65 -13.91 -13.88
CA GLU A 110 9.74 -14.33 -14.95
C GLU A 110 8.65 -15.28 -14.45
N GLY A 111 8.97 -16.14 -13.48
CA GLY A 111 8.02 -17.09 -12.90
C GLY A 111 6.89 -16.38 -12.15
N SER A 112 7.24 -15.43 -11.28
CA SER A 112 6.28 -14.63 -10.52
C SER A 112 5.46 -13.71 -11.44
N LEU A 113 6.11 -13.09 -12.43
CA LEU A 113 5.42 -12.27 -13.44
C LEU A 113 4.42 -13.11 -14.24
N GLY A 114 4.81 -14.32 -14.67
CA GLY A 114 3.95 -15.24 -15.40
C GLY A 114 2.74 -15.68 -14.59
N ARG A 115 2.96 -16.09 -13.33
CA ARG A 115 1.88 -16.49 -12.41
C ARG A 115 0.90 -15.34 -12.14
N ALA A 116 1.40 -14.16 -11.77
CA ALA A 116 0.58 -12.98 -11.53
C ALA A 116 -0.19 -12.54 -12.80
N ALA A 117 0.44 -12.59 -13.98
CA ALA A 117 -0.22 -12.25 -15.24
C ALA A 117 -1.34 -13.23 -15.61
N THR A 118 -1.12 -14.53 -15.39
CA THR A 118 -2.18 -15.53 -15.56
C THR A 118 -3.33 -15.28 -14.60
N ARG A 119 -3.04 -15.00 -13.33
CA ARG A 119 -4.07 -14.71 -12.34
C ARG A 119 -4.89 -13.47 -12.66
N MET A 120 -4.24 -12.39 -13.12
CA MET A 120 -4.93 -11.20 -13.62
C MET A 120 -5.92 -11.51 -14.75
N ARG A 121 -5.60 -12.47 -15.63
CA ARG A 121 -6.50 -12.86 -16.74
C ARG A 121 -7.63 -13.80 -16.29
N GLU A 122 -7.32 -14.76 -15.44
CA GLU A 122 -8.23 -15.87 -15.13
C GLU A 122 -9.13 -15.61 -13.92
N ASP A 123 -8.76 -14.69 -13.03
CA ASP A 123 -9.53 -14.36 -11.85
C ASP A 123 -10.05 -12.92 -11.86
N ALA A 124 -11.37 -12.78 -11.77
CA ALA A 124 -11.99 -11.47 -11.60
C ALA A 124 -11.73 -10.87 -10.22
N VAL A 125 -11.69 -11.69 -9.16
CA VAL A 125 -11.48 -11.25 -7.76
C VAL A 125 -10.05 -10.75 -7.60
N PHE A 126 -9.04 -11.54 -7.99
CA PHE A 126 -7.64 -11.09 -7.96
C PHE A 126 -7.45 -9.80 -8.74
N ARG A 127 -8.02 -9.72 -9.96
CA ARG A 127 -7.91 -8.53 -10.81
C ARG A 127 -8.49 -7.28 -10.13
N ASP A 128 -9.66 -7.41 -9.49
CA ASP A 128 -10.27 -6.29 -8.77
C ASP A 128 -9.43 -5.86 -7.56
N VAL A 129 -8.98 -6.82 -6.74
CA VAL A 129 -8.13 -6.56 -5.57
C VAL A 129 -6.79 -5.93 -5.97
N ALA A 130 -6.13 -6.44 -7.02
CA ALA A 130 -4.88 -5.91 -7.54
C ALA A 130 -5.04 -4.47 -8.03
N HIS A 131 -6.08 -4.18 -8.84
CA HIS A 131 -6.33 -2.80 -9.27
C HIS A 131 -6.75 -1.89 -8.12
N HIS A 132 -7.50 -2.41 -7.14
CA HIS A 132 -7.85 -1.67 -5.94
C HIS A 132 -6.60 -1.26 -5.17
N PHE A 133 -5.67 -2.18 -4.94
CA PHE A 133 -4.37 -1.91 -4.33
C PHE A 133 -3.55 -0.90 -5.13
N LEU A 134 -3.32 -1.14 -6.43
CA LEU A 134 -2.52 -0.24 -7.28
C LEU A 134 -3.02 1.20 -7.22
N ARG A 135 -4.34 1.42 -7.27
CA ARG A 135 -4.94 2.76 -7.17
C ARG A 135 -4.74 3.42 -5.81
N HIS A 136 -4.77 2.65 -4.71
CA HIS A 136 -4.57 3.20 -3.37
C HIS A 136 -3.09 3.52 -3.12
N PHE A 137 -2.20 2.64 -3.57
CA PHE A 137 -0.76 2.84 -3.45
C PHE A 137 -0.28 4.04 -4.29
N ASP A 138 -0.74 4.18 -5.54
CA ASP A 138 -0.41 5.32 -6.41
C ASP A 138 -0.79 6.67 -5.76
N ARG A 139 -2.04 6.79 -5.28
CA ARG A 139 -2.52 7.99 -4.58
C ARG A 139 -1.77 8.29 -3.29
N MET A 140 -1.39 7.24 -2.56
CA MET A 140 -0.58 7.38 -1.35
C MET A 140 0.80 7.92 -1.71
N LEU A 141 1.44 7.37 -2.74
CA LEU A 141 2.76 7.78 -3.17
C LEU A 141 2.76 9.23 -3.68
N GLU A 142 1.76 9.64 -4.46
CA GLU A 142 1.54 11.02 -4.89
C GLU A 142 1.43 11.98 -3.69
N ALA A 143 0.68 11.60 -2.65
CA ALA A 143 0.50 12.42 -1.46
C ALA A 143 1.74 12.48 -0.54
N LEU A 144 2.55 11.42 -0.52
CA LEU A 144 3.73 11.33 0.34
C LEU A 144 4.99 11.90 -0.31
N GLU A 145 5.16 11.81 -1.63
CA GLU A 145 6.39 12.21 -2.33
C GLU A 145 6.99 13.54 -1.88
N PRO A 146 6.21 14.63 -1.68
CA PRO A 146 6.77 15.91 -1.26
C PRO A 146 7.45 15.90 0.12
N GLN A 147 7.16 14.89 0.94
CA GLN A 147 7.66 14.72 2.31
C GLN A 147 8.76 13.66 2.42
N LEU A 148 8.91 12.78 1.42
CA LEU A 148 9.89 11.71 1.45
C LEU A 148 11.28 12.26 1.12
N SER A 149 12.27 11.94 1.97
CA SER A 149 13.68 12.02 1.60
C SER A 149 14.05 10.86 0.68
N ASP A 150 15.26 10.91 0.09
CA ASP A 150 15.73 9.80 -0.75
C ASP A 150 15.91 8.51 0.07
N ALA A 151 16.30 8.62 1.34
CA ALA A 151 16.35 7.49 2.27
C ALA A 151 14.95 6.90 2.51
N ASP A 152 13.93 7.74 2.71
CA ASP A 152 12.55 7.27 2.90
C ASP A 152 12.01 6.56 1.65
N ILE A 153 12.41 6.99 0.44
CA ILE A 153 12.02 6.33 -0.81
C ILE A 153 12.69 4.98 -0.94
N LEU A 154 13.98 4.88 -0.57
CA LEU A 154 14.68 3.59 -0.55
C LEU A 154 14.01 2.64 0.45
N ASP A 155 13.76 3.08 1.69
CA ASP A 155 13.07 2.29 2.71
C ASP A 155 11.67 1.86 2.23
N LEU A 156 10.91 2.77 1.60
CA LEU A 156 9.61 2.47 1.00
C LEU A 156 9.74 1.37 -0.06
N SER A 157 10.72 1.49 -0.96
CA SER A 157 10.89 0.59 -2.10
C SER A 157 11.24 -0.85 -1.69
N GLU A 158 11.87 -1.01 -0.52
CA GLU A 158 12.23 -2.31 0.02
C GLU A 158 11.05 -3.05 0.65
N THR A 159 9.96 -2.34 0.97
CA THR A 159 8.78 -2.93 1.64
C THR A 159 8.10 -4.00 0.78
N ARG A 160 7.50 -5.01 1.44
CA ARG A 160 6.65 -6.01 0.76
C ARG A 160 5.55 -5.37 -0.09
N SER A 161 4.93 -4.30 0.39
CA SER A 161 3.91 -3.56 -0.36
C SER A 161 4.48 -2.93 -1.64
N ALA A 162 5.65 -2.29 -1.58
CA ALA A 162 6.28 -1.72 -2.76
C ALA A 162 6.72 -2.79 -3.77
N ARG A 163 7.23 -3.94 -3.30
CA ARG A 163 7.55 -5.09 -4.18
C ARG A 163 6.32 -5.61 -4.90
N ALA A 164 5.20 -5.75 -4.20
CA ALA A 164 3.92 -6.14 -4.81
C ALA A 164 3.45 -5.09 -5.84
N PHE A 165 3.62 -3.80 -5.53
CA PHE A 165 3.31 -2.71 -6.44
C PHE A 165 4.15 -2.77 -7.71
N MET A 166 5.45 -2.98 -7.60
CA MET A 166 6.35 -3.14 -8.76
C MET A 166 5.97 -4.35 -9.61
N LEU A 167 5.70 -5.51 -8.98
CA LEU A 167 5.29 -6.73 -9.68
C LEU A 167 3.99 -6.53 -10.46
N LEU A 168 2.93 -6.05 -9.79
CA LEU A 168 1.61 -5.87 -10.40
C LEU A 168 1.58 -4.71 -11.38
N GLY A 169 2.29 -3.62 -11.09
CA GLY A 169 2.42 -2.48 -11.99
C GLY A 169 3.06 -2.88 -13.31
N ARG A 170 4.07 -3.77 -13.27
CA ARG A 170 4.67 -4.36 -14.47
C ARG A 170 3.69 -5.26 -15.23
N VAL A 171 2.99 -6.16 -14.53
CA VAL A 171 1.99 -7.06 -15.15
C VAL A 171 0.84 -6.31 -15.83
N THR A 172 0.43 -5.17 -15.26
CA THR A 172 -0.67 -4.36 -15.77
C THR A 172 -0.26 -3.32 -16.81
N GLY A 173 1.04 -3.18 -17.11
CA GLY A 173 1.55 -2.14 -18.00
C GLY A 173 1.43 -0.73 -17.43
N MET A 174 1.35 -0.60 -16.10
CA MET A 174 1.20 0.70 -15.41
C MET A 174 2.39 1.64 -15.65
N PHE A 175 3.58 1.06 -15.87
CA PHE A 175 4.81 1.83 -16.04
C PHE A 175 5.12 2.19 -17.50
N GLY A 176 4.46 1.57 -18.49
CA GLY A 176 4.71 1.80 -19.91
C GLY A 176 4.64 0.53 -20.74
#